data_AF-A0A937U8E3-F1
#
_entry.id   AF-A0A937U8E3-F1
#
_cell.length_a   1.000
_cell.length_b   1.000
_cell.length_c   1.000
_cell.angle_alpha   90.00
_cell.angle_beta   90.00
_cell.angle_gamma   90.00
#
_symmetry.space_group_name_H-M   'P 1'
#
loop_
_entity.id
_entity.type
_entity.pdbx_description
1 polymer ?
#
loop_
_entity_poly.entity_id
_entity_poly.type
_entity_poly.pdbx_seq_one_letter_code
_entity_poly.pdbx_strand_id
1 'polypeptide(L)'
;MSKSAHTGDSRAVLLVGATEQEVARLRNEMPGWHWEQAPNDWPFDLKAEPADRAFDAVIVFAIKNEESRAFDMCSRICEDKSMMEGVPLLVAANRYQMSLVNRLRQLPRVDFIFTPIEEDTLLDKSKKNANVIA
;
A
#
# COMPACT_ATOMS: atom_id res chain seq x y z
N MET A 1 -35.59 6.42 -17.26
CA MET A 1 -34.54 7.02 -16.41
C MET A 1 -34.23 6.03 -15.30
N SER A 2 -33.13 5.28 -15.45
CA SER A 2 -32.65 4.38 -14.40
C SER A 2 -31.22 4.78 -14.11
N LYS A 3 -31.03 5.67 -13.14
CA LYS A 3 -29.71 5.88 -12.53
C LYS A 3 -29.46 4.64 -11.68
N SER A 4 -28.66 3.71 -12.21
CA SER A 4 -28.13 2.61 -11.44
C SER A 4 -27.36 3.18 -10.26
N ALA A 5 -27.83 2.90 -9.05
CA ALA A 5 -27.08 3.12 -7.84
C ALA A 5 -25.89 2.15 -7.87
N HIS A 6 -24.73 2.62 -8.34
CA HIS A 6 -23.47 2.01 -7.95
C HIS A 6 -23.28 2.34 -6.46
N THR A 7 -23.62 1.41 -5.59
CA THR A 7 -22.99 1.30 -4.28
C THR A 7 -21.50 1.09 -4.57
N GLY A 8 -20.76 2.19 -4.64
CA GLY A 8 -19.37 2.20 -5.10
C GLY A 8 -18.49 1.48 -4.11
N ASP A 9 -17.86 0.39 -4.56
CA ASP A 9 -16.71 -0.26 -3.94
C ASP A 9 -15.53 0.72 -3.89
N SER A 10 -15.62 1.72 -3.01
CA SER A 10 -14.56 2.69 -2.78
C SER A 10 -13.44 2.00 -2.03
N ARG A 11 -12.34 1.71 -2.73
CA ARG A 11 -11.17 1.03 -2.16
C ARG A 11 -10.30 2.01 -1.40
N ALA A 12 -9.96 1.71 -0.15
CA ALA A 12 -9.12 2.54 0.69
C ALA A 12 -7.67 2.03 0.70
N VAL A 13 -6.71 2.89 0.35
CA VAL A 13 -5.29 2.56 0.32
C VAL A 13 -4.50 3.56 1.13
N LEU A 14 -3.70 3.04 2.07
CA LEU A 14 -2.75 3.82 2.84
C LEU A 14 -1.41 3.91 2.10
N LEU A 15 -0.93 5.13 1.87
CA LEU A 15 0.30 5.45 1.16
C LEU A 15 1.35 5.92 2.17
N VAL A 16 2.45 5.19 2.30
CA VAL A 16 3.52 5.52 3.24
C VAL A 16 4.77 5.94 2.50
N GLY A 17 5.30 7.12 2.83
CA GLY A 17 6.47 7.70 2.18
C GLY A 17 6.22 8.21 0.75
N ALA A 18 4.96 8.28 0.31
CA ALA A 18 4.59 8.88 -0.97
C ALA A 18 4.82 10.40 -0.92
N THR A 19 5.28 10.97 -2.04
CA THR A 19 5.35 12.43 -2.25
C THR A 19 3.97 12.98 -2.64
N GLU A 20 3.75 14.29 -2.44
CA GLU A 20 2.51 14.96 -2.87
C GLU A 20 2.24 14.77 -4.37
N GLN A 21 3.30 14.74 -5.19
CA GLN A 21 3.19 14.53 -6.62
C GLN A 21 2.69 13.12 -6.96
N GLU A 22 3.19 12.09 -6.26
CA GLU A 22 2.74 10.71 -6.43
C GLU A 22 1.28 10.54 -5.99
N VAL A 23 0.89 11.15 -4.86
CA VAL A 23 -0.49 11.14 -4.39
C VAL A 23 -1.42 11.86 -5.36
N ALA A 24 -1.04 13.04 -5.85
CA ALA A 24 -1.83 13.80 -6.82
C ALA A 24 -2.00 13.01 -8.13
N ARG A 25 -0.95 12.32 -8.58
CA ARG A 25 -1.00 11.45 -9.75
C ARG A 25 -2.00 10.31 -9.56
N LEU A 26 -1.92 9.58 -8.44
CA LEU A 26 -2.84 8.47 -8.14
C LEU A 26 -4.31 8.94 -8.10
N ARG A 27 -4.57 10.10 -7.49
CA ARG A 27 -5.91 10.71 -7.46
C ARG A 27 -6.44 11.08 -8.85
N ASN A 28 -5.56 11.49 -9.76
CA ASN A 28 -5.93 11.83 -11.13
C ASN A 28 -6.14 10.58 -12.00
N GLU A 29 -5.27 9.59 -11.88
CA GLU A 29 -5.31 8.36 -12.68
C GLU A 29 -6.42 7.39 -12.19
N MET A 30 -6.66 7.36 -10.88
CA MET A 30 -7.62 6.47 -10.23
C MET A 30 -8.52 7.25 -9.23
N PRO A 31 -9.44 8.09 -9.74
CA PRO A 31 -10.29 8.94 -8.90
C PRO A 31 -11.35 8.18 -8.08
N GLY A 32 -11.62 6.91 -8.43
CA GLY A 32 -12.56 6.06 -7.70
C GLY A 32 -12.00 5.43 -6.41
N TRP A 33 -10.71 5.63 -6.13
CA TRP A 33 -10.01 5.09 -4.97
C TRP A 33 -9.83 6.16 -3.89
N HIS A 34 -9.89 5.72 -2.64
CA HIS A 34 -9.59 6.56 -1.49
C HIS A 34 -8.10 6.44 -1.12
N TRP A 35 -7.35 7.49 -1.43
CA TRP A 35 -5.91 7.56 -1.19
C TRP A 35 -5.60 8.35 0.08
N GLU A 36 -5.19 7.64 1.13
CA GLU A 36 -4.80 8.20 2.42
C GLU A 36 -3.27 8.23 2.53
N GLN A 37 -2.69 9.38 2.87
CA GLN A 37 -1.24 9.52 2.99
C GLN A 37 -0.87 9.45 4.48
N ALA A 38 0.03 8.53 4.82
CA ALA A 38 0.56 8.42 6.17
C ALA A 38 1.49 9.62 6.48
N PRO A 39 1.57 10.05 7.75
CA PRO A 39 2.56 11.02 8.20
C PRO A 39 4.00 10.57 7.89
N ASN A 40 4.91 11.53 7.73
CA ASN A 40 6.33 11.26 7.38
C ASN A 40 7.07 10.42 8.42
N ASP A 41 6.56 10.40 9.65
CA ASP A 41 7.10 9.82 10.87
C ASP A 41 6.37 8.51 11.27
N TRP A 42 5.55 7.97 10.37
CA TRP A 42 5.04 6.60 10.45
C TRP A 42 6.22 5.59 10.41
N PRO A 43 6.23 4.49 11.20
CA PRO A 43 5.15 3.97 12.06
C PRO A 43 5.51 4.15 13.55
N PHE A 44 5.12 5.24 14.20
CA PHE A 44 5.46 5.42 15.63
C PHE A 44 4.32 5.61 16.60
N ASP A 45 3.06 5.62 16.16
CA ASP A 45 1.95 5.44 17.12
C ASP A 45 0.68 4.91 16.43
N LEU A 46 0.63 3.60 16.20
CA LEU A 46 -0.59 2.92 15.72
C LEU A 46 -1.61 2.65 16.83
N LYS A 47 -1.54 3.41 17.94
CA LYS A 47 -2.58 3.34 18.98
C LYS A 47 -3.84 4.13 18.64
N ALA A 48 -3.86 4.92 17.57
CA ALA A 48 -5.00 5.79 17.31
C ALA A 48 -5.20 6.07 15.81
N GLU A 49 -5.87 5.15 15.12
CA GLU A 49 -6.99 5.48 14.22
C GLU A 49 -7.90 4.24 14.27
N PRO A 50 -9.23 4.41 14.35
CA PRO A 50 -10.13 3.40 14.89
C PRO A 50 -10.18 2.16 13.99
N ALA A 51 -10.55 1.04 14.60
CA ALA A 51 -10.95 -0.21 13.94
C ALA A 51 -12.10 -0.07 12.91
N ASP A 52 -12.49 1.16 12.56
CA ASP A 52 -13.61 1.54 11.72
C ASP A 52 -13.23 1.87 10.27
N ARG A 53 -11.94 1.96 9.92
CA ARG A 53 -11.51 2.04 8.51
C ARG A 53 -10.62 0.86 8.14
N ALA A 54 -11.24 -0.14 7.52
CA ALA A 54 -10.52 -1.23 6.87
C ALA A 54 -9.84 -0.69 5.60
N PHE A 55 -8.51 -0.66 5.58
CA PHE A 55 -7.76 -0.44 4.35
C PHE A 55 -7.72 -1.74 3.52
N ASP A 56 -7.88 -1.60 2.21
CA ASP A 56 -7.75 -2.70 1.24
C ASP A 56 -6.29 -3.01 0.91
N ALA A 57 -5.38 -2.05 1.11
CA ALA A 57 -3.95 -2.23 0.95
C ALA A 57 -3.13 -1.13 1.66
N VAL A 58 -1.88 -1.45 1.98
CA VAL A 58 -0.84 -0.50 2.35
C VAL A 58 0.23 -0.49 1.27
N ILE A 59 0.60 0.68 0.77
CA ILE A 59 1.66 0.85 -0.22
C ILE A 59 2.79 1.70 0.38
N VAL A 60 3.97 1.10 0.48
CA VAL A 60 5.21 1.77 0.90
C VAL A 60 5.99 2.23 -0.34
N PHE A 61 6.27 3.52 -0.45
CA PHE A 61 7.05 4.07 -1.56
C PHE A 61 8.56 3.95 -1.31
N ALA A 62 9.25 3.32 -2.25
CA ALA A 62 10.70 3.21 -2.23
C ALA A 62 11.35 4.47 -2.80
N ILE A 63 11.80 5.35 -1.91
CA ILE A 63 12.55 6.55 -2.29
C ILE A 63 13.92 6.15 -2.84
N LYS A 64 14.32 6.77 -3.95
CA LYS A 64 15.62 6.53 -4.58
C LYS A 64 16.75 6.89 -3.62
N ASN A 65 17.72 6.00 -3.45
CA ASN A 65 18.84 6.10 -2.50
C ASN A 65 18.43 5.96 -1.01
N GLU A 66 17.16 5.70 -0.71
CA GLU A 66 16.65 5.42 0.64
C GLU A 66 15.89 4.08 0.65
N GLU A 67 16.26 3.13 -0.20
CA GLU A 67 15.57 1.83 -0.32
C GLU A 67 15.57 1.05 1.00
N SER A 68 16.61 1.23 1.83
CA SER A 68 16.67 0.61 3.16
C SER A 68 15.51 1.06 4.05
N ARG A 69 15.07 2.32 3.94
CA ARG A 69 13.96 2.84 4.73
C ARG A 69 12.65 2.11 4.42
N ALA A 70 12.38 1.86 3.14
CA ALA A 70 11.20 1.10 2.73
C ALA A 70 11.24 -0.35 3.27
N PHE A 71 12.41 -1.00 3.20
CA PHE A 71 12.59 -2.35 3.73
C PHE A 71 12.41 -2.41 5.26
N ASP A 72 13.02 -1.48 5.99
CA ASP A 72 12.96 -1.44 7.45
C ASP A 72 11.53 -1.19 7.92
N MET A 73 10.79 -0.35 7.21
CA MET A 73 9.39 -0.07 7.51
C MET A 73 8.50 -1.29 7.24
N CYS A 74 8.71 -2.00 6.13
CA CYS A 74 7.99 -3.25 5.86
C CYS A 74 8.31 -4.31 6.92
N SER A 75 9.58 -4.45 7.30
CA SER A 75 10.01 -5.41 8.32
C SER A 75 9.30 -5.15 9.65
N ARG A 76 9.21 -3.88 10.09
CA ARG A 76 8.49 -3.49 11.30
C ARG A 76 6.99 -3.81 11.23
N ILE A 77 6.34 -3.53 10.10
CA ILE A 77 4.92 -3.86 9.91
C ILE A 77 4.70 -5.38 9.97
N CYS A 78 5.63 -6.18 9.41
CA CYS A 78 5.55 -7.64 9.48
C CYS A 78 5.80 -8.21 10.88
N GLU A 79 6.66 -7.57 11.68
CA GLU A 79 6.99 -7.99 13.05
C GLU A 79 5.85 -7.70 14.04
N ASP A 80 5.17 -6.56 13.87
CA ASP A 80 4.03 -6.19 14.71
C ASP A 80 2.73 -6.81 14.18
N LYS A 81 2.37 -7.96 14.75
CA LYS A 81 1.15 -8.71 14.39
C LYS A 81 -0.15 -7.93 14.61
N SER A 82 -0.15 -6.90 15.46
CA SER A 82 -1.34 -6.06 15.67
C SER A 82 -1.56 -5.05 14.55
N MET A 83 -0.51 -4.78 13.76
CA MET A 83 -0.57 -3.80 12.69
C MET A 83 -1.02 -4.45 11.38
N MET A 84 -2.16 -3.99 10.85
CA MET A 84 -2.59 -4.28 9.48
C MET A 84 -2.63 -5.80 9.18
N GLU A 85 -3.04 -6.61 10.16
CA GLU A 85 -3.28 -8.04 9.96
C GLU A 85 -4.37 -8.23 8.90
N GLY A 86 -4.19 -9.17 7.98
CA GLY A 86 -5.13 -9.36 6.87
C GLY A 86 -4.98 -8.39 5.70
N VAL A 87 -4.34 -7.23 5.91
CA VAL A 87 -4.19 -6.21 4.86
C VAL A 87 -2.97 -6.51 3.98
N PRO A 88 -3.10 -6.47 2.65
CA PRO A 88 -1.98 -6.55 1.72
C PRO A 88 -0.94 -5.44 1.95
N LEU A 89 0.33 -5.82 2.14
CA LEU A 89 1.46 -4.89 2.22
C LEU A 89 2.26 -4.92 0.91
N LEU A 90 2.27 -3.79 0.20
CA LEU A 90 2.93 -3.62 -1.09
C LEU A 90 4.05 -2.59 -0.99
N VAL A 91 5.13 -2.82 -1.72
CA VAL A 91 6.18 -1.80 -1.92
C VAL A 91 6.13 -1.28 -3.35
N ALA A 92 5.88 0.01 -3.51
CA ALA A 92 6.01 0.71 -4.79
C ALA A 92 7.49 0.97 -5.07
N ALA A 93 8.03 0.29 -6.07
CA ALA A 93 9.43 0.38 -6.48
C ALA A 93 9.53 0.68 -7.98
N ASN A 94 10.64 1.24 -8.44
CA ASN A 94 10.92 1.35 -9.87
C ASN A 94 11.80 0.18 -10.37
N ARG A 95 11.96 0.06 -11.69
CA ARG A 95 12.74 -1.03 -12.33
C ARG A 95 14.22 -1.07 -11.94
N TYR A 96 14.77 0.01 -11.39
CA TYR A 96 16.16 0.08 -10.95
C TYR A 96 16.36 -0.41 -9.51
N GLN A 97 15.27 -0.60 -8.75
CA GLN A 97 15.30 -1.00 -7.34
C GLN A 97 15.14 -2.52 -7.17
N MET A 98 15.69 -3.32 -8.09
CA MET A 98 15.57 -4.79 -8.04
C MET A 98 16.25 -5.41 -6.81
N SER A 99 17.30 -4.78 -6.29
CA SER A 99 17.95 -5.20 -5.05
C SER A 99 16.98 -5.15 -3.86
N LEU A 100 16.17 -4.10 -3.77
CA LEU A 100 15.09 -3.98 -2.78
C LEU A 100 14.05 -5.08 -2.99
N VAL A 101 13.54 -5.25 -4.21
CA VAL A 101 12.54 -6.28 -4.54
C VAL A 101 13.01 -7.68 -4.13
N ASN A 102 14.27 -8.02 -4.38
CA ASN A 102 14.82 -9.32 -3.99
C ASN A 102 14.88 -9.50 -2.47
N ARG A 103 15.15 -8.43 -1.70
CA ARG A 103 15.12 -8.46 -0.25
C ARG A 103 13.70 -8.60 0.29
N LEU A 104 12.73 -7.89 -0.29
CA LEU A 104 11.32 -7.94 0.13
C LEU A 104 10.71 -9.34 0.03
N ARG A 105 11.16 -10.16 -0.95
CA ARG A 105 10.73 -11.57 -1.07
C ARG A 105 11.06 -12.45 0.13
N GLN A 106 11.96 -12.00 1.01
CA GLN A 106 12.29 -12.69 2.24
C GLN A 106 11.32 -12.35 3.39
N LEU A 107 10.52 -11.28 3.25
CA LEU A 107 9.56 -10.86 4.26
C LEU A 107 8.21 -11.56 4.04
N PRO A 108 7.57 -12.05 5.11
CA PRO A 108 6.24 -12.64 4.99
C PRO A 108 5.22 -11.56 4.66
N ARG A 109 4.23 -11.89 3.81
CA ARG A 109 3.08 -11.03 3.47
C ARG A 109 3.43 -9.72 2.73
N VAL A 110 4.66 -9.55 2.29
CA VAL A 110 5.08 -8.39 1.48
C VAL A 110 5.14 -8.77 0.01
N ASP A 111 4.51 -7.96 -0.83
CA ASP A 111 4.69 -8.00 -2.29
C ASP A 111 5.17 -6.60 -2.77
N PHE A 112 5.44 -6.45 -4.05
CA PHE A 112 5.87 -5.19 -4.65
C PHE A 112 5.02 -4.86 -5.87
N ILE A 113 4.93 -3.57 -6.20
CA ILE A 113 4.30 -3.06 -7.41
C ILE A 113 5.26 -2.07 -8.07
N PHE A 114 5.32 -2.09 -9.41
CA PHE A 114 6.18 -1.13 -10.10
C PHE A 114 5.52 0.24 -10.21
N THR A 115 6.31 1.29 -10.13
CA THR A 115 5.89 2.64 -10.55
C THR A 115 6.15 2.82 -12.06
N PRO A 116 5.24 3.48 -12.80
CA PRO A 116 3.93 3.98 -12.36
C PRO A 116 2.95 2.86 -11.99
N ILE A 117 2.10 3.11 -10.99
CA ILE A 117 1.15 2.13 -10.48
C ILE A 117 -0.05 2.06 -11.42
N GLU A 118 -0.29 0.88 -12.00
CA GLU A 118 -1.45 0.62 -12.85
C GLU A 118 -2.59 0.01 -12.03
N GLU A 119 -3.83 0.45 -12.30
CA GLU A 119 -5.02 0.04 -11.55
C GLU A 119 -5.21 -1.48 -11.55
N ASP A 120 -5.15 -2.12 -12.72
CA ASP A 120 -5.32 -3.58 -12.86
C ASP A 120 -4.28 -4.36 -12.03
N THR A 121 -3.03 -3.90 -12.03
CA THR A 121 -1.97 -4.54 -11.25
C THR A 121 -2.20 -4.38 -9.75
N LEU A 122 -2.67 -3.21 -9.32
CA LEU A 122 -3.00 -2.98 -7.91
C LEU A 122 -4.17 -3.86 -7.48
N LEU A 123 -5.20 -3.99 -8.31
CA LEU A 123 -6.37 -4.84 -8.05
C LEU A 123 -6.00 -6.31 -7.85
N ASP A 124 -5.17 -6.83 -8.74
CA ASP A 124 -4.73 -8.21 -8.66
C ASP A 124 -3.94 -8.47 -7.37
N LYS A 125 -3.07 -7.53 -6.99
CA LYS A 125 -2.25 -7.64 -5.78
C LYS A 125 -3.05 -7.49 -4.49
N SER A 126 -4.06 -6.62 -4.47
CA SER A 126 -4.95 -6.48 -3.31
C SER A 126 -5.80 -7.74 -3.08
N LYS A 127 -6.25 -8.42 -4.15
CA LYS A 127 -7.04 -9.67 -4.04
C LYS A 127 -6.21 -10.88 -3.63
N LYS A 128 -4.98 -11.00 -4.14
CA LYS A 128 -4.15 -12.19 -3.95
C LYS A 128 -3.73 -12.42 -2.50
N ASN A 129 -3.54 -11.35 -1.74
CA ASN A 129 -3.12 -11.42 -0.33
C ASN A 129 -4.30 -11.63 0.64
N ALA A 130 -5.53 -11.35 0.24
CA ALA A 130 -6.73 -11.68 1.04
C ALA A 130 -6.99 -13.19 1.11
N ASN A 131 -6.62 -13.95 0.07
CA ASN A 131 -6.86 -15.39 -0.03
C ASN A 131 -5.81 -16.28 0.65
N VAL A 132 -4.76 -15.71 1.26
CA VAL A 132 -3.72 -16.49 1.96
C VAL A 132 -4.09 -16.75 3.43
N ILE A 133 -5.18 -16.14 3.93
CA ILE A 133 -5.62 -16.19 5.34
C ILE A 133 -6.97 -16.93 5.47
N ALA A 134 -7.51 -17.50 4.40
CA ALA A 134 -8.73 -18.31 4.40
C ALA A 134 -8.43 -19.82 4.56
#